data_AF-A0A7C5XBD4-F1
#
_entry.id   AF-A0A7C5XBD4-F1
#
_cell.length_a   1.000
_cell.length_b   1.000
_cell.length_c   1.000
_cell.angle_alpha   90.00
_cell.angle_beta   90.00
_cell.angle_gamma   90.00
#
_symmetry.space_group_name_H-M   'P 1'
#
loop_
_entity.id
_entity.type
_entity.pdbx_description
1 polymer ?
#
loop_
_entity_poly.entity_id
_entity_poly.type
_entity_poly.pdbx_seq_one_letter_code
_entity_poly.pdbx_strand_id
1 'polypeptide(L)'
;MVNLKHSSAVYLLLLVLVASAVVPLASAQVPVGVVKLDVSRTTVYRGYQWIEVVAYIYTGEEPDRPTLTVSRAILSAGIELTLPLALVELYTPTTIVVDGVEYTIGYLVIGRITVPESAYTGKGTLKIEISGRAAGQEFSFTRTITLEIADHRPVLAAKTETYAAIERVRAIVSLASALGVDVSGFVEELKGIEDEYSLATERLELYGEVDEALSLYRGIASKLSYVEASVIASLATKYGALVTKVDTIDASLKQTTKAVEDLSKSLAASVADLQKAISDTSKASLDAVAALATQLSDYTKKVDKSLETLATSVDQAIKALAADTKSSTEKALGELASRVRTLDENLVKLSQAQEELATRVSDIANTLQISLVVTALLILAAIVAMRLMK
;
A
#
# COMPACT_ATOMS: atom_id res chain seq x y z
N MET A 1 117.46 -64.34 47.55
CA MET A 1 116.37 -64.52 46.56
C MET A 1 115.14 -63.76 47.04
N VAL A 2 114.94 -62.53 46.56
CA VAL A 2 113.65 -61.80 46.57
C VAL A 2 113.57 -61.04 45.24
N ASN A 3 112.40 -61.10 44.63
CA ASN A 3 112.06 -60.80 43.23
C ASN A 3 112.41 -59.38 42.75
N LEU A 4 113.25 -59.27 41.71
CA LEU A 4 113.55 -58.03 40.98
C LEU A 4 112.68 -57.82 39.72
N LYS A 5 111.43 -58.33 39.69
CA LYS A 5 110.54 -58.23 38.50
C LYS A 5 109.53 -57.06 38.53
N HIS A 6 109.48 -56.24 39.59
CA HIS A 6 108.46 -55.20 39.74
C HIS A 6 108.95 -53.76 39.50
N SER A 7 110.24 -53.54 39.20
CA SER A 7 110.77 -52.17 39.07
C SER A 7 110.68 -51.60 37.63
N SER A 8 110.66 -52.46 36.61
CA SER A 8 110.60 -52.01 35.21
C SER A 8 109.19 -51.62 34.74
N ALA A 9 108.14 -52.16 35.35
CA ALA A 9 106.75 -51.82 35.01
C ALA A 9 106.34 -50.43 35.54
N VAL A 10 106.87 -50.03 36.70
CA VAL A 10 106.58 -48.71 37.31
C VAL A 10 107.27 -47.59 36.52
N TYR A 11 108.48 -47.81 36.01
CA TYR A 11 109.16 -46.82 35.15
C TYR A 11 108.50 -46.67 33.77
N LEU A 12 107.97 -47.76 33.19
CA LEU A 12 107.23 -47.68 31.92
C LEU A 12 105.86 -47.01 32.10
N LEU A 13 105.17 -47.23 33.23
CA LEU A 13 103.91 -46.55 33.53
C LEU A 13 104.13 -45.05 33.80
N LEU A 14 105.23 -44.66 34.45
CA LEU A 14 105.57 -43.25 34.65
C LEU A 14 105.98 -42.55 33.34
N LEU A 15 106.66 -43.25 32.41
CA LEU A 15 106.99 -42.67 31.10
C LEU A 15 105.75 -42.54 30.19
N VAL A 16 104.76 -43.42 30.32
CA VAL A 16 103.47 -43.30 29.60
C VAL A 16 102.58 -42.21 30.22
N LEU A 17 102.64 -41.99 31.54
CA LEU A 17 101.93 -40.88 32.19
C LEU A 17 102.57 -39.51 31.96
N VAL A 18 103.88 -39.43 31.71
CA VAL A 18 104.56 -38.16 31.41
C VAL A 18 104.51 -37.83 29.90
N ALA A 19 104.30 -38.83 29.03
CA ALA A 19 104.14 -38.62 27.59
C ALA A 19 102.72 -38.19 27.15
N SER A 20 101.74 -38.15 28.06
CA SER A 20 100.33 -37.83 27.75
C SER A 20 99.89 -36.40 28.14
N ALA A 21 100.82 -35.52 28.50
CA ALA A 21 100.50 -34.15 28.89
C ALA A 21 101.42 -33.09 28.27
N VAL A 22 101.77 -33.22 26.99
CA VAL A 22 102.11 -32.07 26.14
C VAL A 22 101.51 -32.31 24.76
N VAL A 23 100.18 -32.36 24.69
CA VAL A 23 99.53 -31.87 23.48
C VAL A 23 99.69 -30.35 23.59
N PRO A 24 100.40 -29.67 22.67
CA PRO A 24 100.27 -28.22 22.61
C PRO A 24 98.77 -27.96 22.49
N LEU A 25 98.20 -27.19 23.41
CA LEU A 25 96.95 -26.49 23.11
C LEU A 25 97.24 -25.78 21.80
N ALA A 26 96.76 -26.34 20.69
CA ALA A 26 96.52 -25.55 19.51
C ALA A 26 95.65 -24.42 20.06
N SER A 27 96.21 -23.21 20.14
CA SER A 27 95.40 -22.02 20.38
C SER A 27 94.28 -22.15 19.35
N ALA A 28 93.06 -22.43 19.80
CA ALA A 28 91.90 -22.39 18.93
C ALA A 28 91.91 -20.96 18.41
N GLN A 29 92.38 -20.79 17.17
CA GLN A 29 92.57 -19.49 16.58
C GLN A 29 91.16 -18.91 16.50
N VAL A 30 90.89 -17.89 17.32
CA VAL A 30 89.56 -17.32 17.42
C VAL A 30 89.16 -16.91 16.01
N PRO A 31 88.08 -17.48 15.45
CA PRO A 31 87.77 -17.32 14.04
C PRO A 31 87.47 -15.84 13.75
N VAL A 32 88.26 -15.24 12.87
CA VAL A 32 88.02 -13.89 12.37
C VAL A 32 87.08 -13.99 11.15
N GLY A 33 86.06 -13.12 11.09
CA GLY A 33 85.04 -13.14 10.04
C GLY A 33 83.63 -13.44 10.56
N VAL A 34 82.83 -14.15 9.77
CA VAL A 34 81.43 -14.46 10.14
C VAL A 34 81.39 -15.53 11.23
N VAL A 35 80.92 -15.15 12.42
CA VAL A 35 80.82 -16.07 13.59
C VAL A 35 79.40 -16.58 13.82
N LYS A 36 78.38 -15.85 13.36
CA LYS A 36 76.97 -16.25 13.47
C LYS A 36 76.20 -15.80 12.23
N LEU A 37 75.22 -16.60 11.82
CA LEU A 37 74.27 -16.26 10.77
C LEU A 37 72.85 -16.54 11.25
N ASP A 38 72.04 -15.49 11.29
CA ASP A 38 70.61 -15.56 11.58
C ASP A 38 69.80 -15.32 10.30
N VAL A 39 68.74 -16.10 10.15
CA VAL A 39 67.78 -15.99 9.04
C VAL A 39 66.38 -15.97 9.64
N SER A 40 65.60 -14.92 9.33
CA SER A 40 64.32 -14.68 10.00
C SER A 40 63.29 -15.77 9.77
N ARG A 41 63.27 -16.37 8.57
CA ARG A 41 62.26 -17.35 8.14
C ARG A 41 62.86 -18.32 7.13
N THR A 42 62.45 -19.58 7.21
CA THR A 42 62.75 -20.61 6.20
C THR A 42 61.54 -21.01 5.38
N THR A 43 60.33 -20.61 5.79
CA THR A 43 59.09 -20.73 5.02
C THR A 43 58.58 -19.34 4.69
N VAL A 44 58.34 -19.06 3.41
CA VAL A 44 57.94 -17.72 2.94
C VAL A 44 56.93 -17.79 1.81
N TYR A 45 55.91 -16.96 1.87
CA TYR A 45 54.94 -16.76 0.78
C TYR A 45 55.54 -15.85 -0.28
N ARG A 46 55.66 -16.37 -1.51
CA ARG A 46 56.11 -15.58 -2.65
C ARG A 46 55.23 -14.34 -2.87
N GLY A 47 55.84 -13.21 -3.24
CA GLY A 47 55.16 -11.93 -3.48
C GLY A 47 54.82 -11.11 -2.23
N TYR A 48 54.74 -11.73 -1.05
CA TYR A 48 54.28 -11.06 0.18
C TYR A 48 55.30 -11.02 1.31
N GLN A 49 56.30 -11.91 1.30
CA GLN A 49 57.28 -12.01 2.37
C GLN A 49 58.71 -11.86 1.88
N TRP A 50 59.55 -11.41 2.79
CA TRP A 50 61.00 -11.36 2.63
C TRP A 50 61.69 -12.19 3.70
N ILE A 51 62.91 -12.60 3.37
CA ILE A 51 63.82 -13.26 4.29
C ILE A 51 64.84 -12.22 4.73
N GLU A 52 64.95 -11.99 6.04
CA GLU A 52 65.98 -11.12 6.60
C GLU A 52 67.18 -11.99 6.99
N VAL A 53 68.35 -11.62 6.48
CA VAL A 53 69.62 -12.30 6.74
C VAL A 53 70.50 -11.37 7.54
N VAL A 54 71.05 -11.85 8.65
CA VAL A 54 71.97 -11.11 9.51
C VAL A 54 73.20 -11.98 9.78
N ALA A 55 74.35 -11.57 9.28
CA ALA A 55 75.63 -12.19 9.58
C ALA A 55 76.44 -11.31 10.53
N TYR A 56 76.95 -11.90 11.61
CA TYR A 56 77.72 -11.21 12.65
C TYR A 56 79.20 -11.33 12.33
N ILE A 57 79.89 -10.21 12.11
CA ILE A 57 81.32 -10.19 11.77
C ILE A 57 82.13 -9.87 13.02
N TYR A 58 82.99 -10.81 13.41
CA TYR A 58 84.01 -10.60 14.42
C TYR A 58 85.32 -10.13 13.78
N THR A 59 85.87 -9.05 14.31
CA THR A 59 87.06 -8.36 13.77
C THR A 59 88.27 -8.47 14.70
N GLY A 60 88.30 -9.44 15.62
CA GLY A 60 89.36 -9.54 16.63
C GLY A 60 89.13 -8.65 17.85
N GLU A 61 90.10 -8.66 18.78
CA GLU A 61 90.07 -7.86 20.01
C GLU A 61 90.31 -6.36 19.76
N GLU A 62 91.04 -6.03 18.69
CA GLU A 62 91.20 -4.66 18.20
C GLU A 62 90.26 -4.44 16.99
N PRO A 63 89.18 -3.66 17.13
CA PRO A 63 88.18 -3.52 16.09
C PRO A 63 88.71 -2.66 14.93
N ASP A 64 89.13 -3.32 13.85
CA ASP A 64 89.33 -2.69 12.54
C ASP A 64 88.09 -2.88 11.66
N ARG A 65 87.78 -1.90 10.81
CA ARG A 65 86.63 -1.97 9.91
C ARG A 65 86.85 -3.08 8.88
N PRO A 66 85.96 -4.07 8.78
CA PRO A 66 86.13 -5.15 7.82
C PRO A 66 85.92 -4.62 6.40
N THR A 67 86.69 -5.15 5.46
CA THR A 67 86.50 -4.91 4.03
C THR A 67 85.82 -6.13 3.42
N LEU A 68 84.75 -5.93 2.65
CA LEU A 68 84.02 -7.02 2.01
C LEU A 68 84.38 -7.08 0.52
N THR A 69 84.85 -8.23 0.07
CA THR A 69 85.12 -8.55 -1.34
C THR A 69 83.90 -9.21 -1.98
N VAL A 70 83.19 -10.05 -1.23
CA VAL A 70 81.89 -10.63 -1.63
C VAL A 70 80.91 -10.43 -0.48
N SER A 71 79.71 -9.94 -0.80
CA SER A 71 78.63 -9.76 0.16
C SER A 71 77.30 -9.86 -0.57
N ARG A 72 76.79 -11.08 -0.71
CA ARG A 72 75.57 -11.34 -1.49
C ARG A 72 74.78 -12.53 -0.99
N ALA A 73 73.47 -12.47 -1.22
CA ALA A 73 72.56 -13.60 -1.10
C ALA A 73 72.05 -13.98 -2.48
N ILE A 74 72.02 -15.29 -2.76
CA ILE A 74 71.53 -15.87 -4.01
C ILE A 74 70.34 -16.74 -3.67
N LEU A 75 69.14 -16.31 -4.07
CA LEU A 75 67.90 -17.07 -3.93
C LEU A 75 67.68 -17.85 -5.23
N SER A 76 67.58 -19.18 -5.14
CA SER A 76 67.25 -20.07 -6.26
C SER A 76 65.94 -20.79 -5.97
N ALA A 77 64.88 -20.43 -6.68
CA ALA A 77 63.54 -21.00 -6.54
C ALA A 77 62.80 -21.00 -7.90
N GLY A 78 63.34 -21.71 -8.89
CA GLY A 78 62.89 -21.66 -10.29
C GLY A 78 63.35 -20.41 -11.06
N ILE A 79 63.61 -19.33 -10.33
CA ILE A 79 64.36 -18.15 -10.75
C ILE A 79 65.62 -18.02 -9.89
N GLU A 80 66.63 -17.31 -10.37
CA GLU A 80 67.80 -16.95 -9.59
C GLU A 80 67.85 -15.44 -9.36
N LEU A 81 67.91 -15.03 -8.11
CA LEU A 81 68.06 -13.63 -7.71
C LEU A 81 69.31 -13.46 -6.88
N THR A 82 70.21 -12.59 -7.34
CA THR A 82 71.40 -12.19 -6.58
C THR A 82 71.18 -10.80 -6.00
N LEU A 83 71.23 -10.68 -4.68
CA LEU A 83 71.04 -9.44 -3.96
C LEU A 83 72.29 -9.11 -3.14
N PRO A 84 72.82 -7.88 -3.22
CA PRO A 84 73.92 -7.46 -2.36
C PRO A 84 73.46 -7.37 -0.91
N LEU A 85 74.34 -7.75 0.02
CA LEU A 85 74.13 -7.56 1.46
C LEU A 85 74.94 -6.36 1.94
N ALA A 86 74.37 -5.55 2.83
CA ALA A 86 74.97 -4.31 3.30
C ALA A 86 75.79 -4.53 4.57
N LEU A 87 77.01 -3.98 4.62
CA LEU A 87 77.79 -3.86 5.84
C LEU A 87 77.24 -2.71 6.69
N VAL A 88 76.93 -3.00 7.95
CA VAL A 88 76.43 -2.04 8.93
C VAL A 88 77.34 -2.04 10.14
N GLU A 89 77.76 -0.85 10.57
CA GLU A 89 78.47 -0.63 11.82
C GLU A 89 77.47 -0.39 12.94
N LEU A 90 77.66 -1.09 14.06
CA LEU A 90 76.84 -0.93 15.24
C LEU A 90 77.36 0.25 16.05
N TYR A 91 76.47 1.20 16.35
CA TYR A 91 76.79 2.33 17.21
C TYR A 91 77.29 1.88 18.60
N THR A 92 76.69 0.80 19.12
CA THR A 92 77.13 0.13 20.33
C THR A 92 77.45 -1.32 19.99
N PRO A 93 78.70 -1.78 20.13
CA PRO A 93 79.05 -3.18 19.93
C PRO A 93 78.21 -4.10 20.83
N THR A 94 77.81 -5.25 20.28
CA THR A 94 76.98 -6.24 20.99
C THR A 94 77.78 -7.49 21.26
N THR A 95 77.74 -8.00 22.49
CA THR A 95 78.32 -9.31 22.83
C THR A 95 77.35 -10.43 22.46
N ILE A 96 77.83 -11.43 21.71
CA ILE A 96 77.09 -12.66 21.40
C ILE A 96 77.88 -13.88 21.85
N VAL A 97 77.18 -14.96 22.20
CA VAL A 97 77.80 -16.25 22.54
C VAL A 97 77.56 -17.23 21.39
N VAL A 98 78.63 -17.79 20.84
CA VAL A 98 78.58 -18.84 19.81
C VAL A 98 79.43 -20.00 20.27
N ASP A 99 78.84 -21.20 20.36
CA ASP A 99 79.51 -22.43 20.80
C ASP A 99 80.29 -22.29 22.13
N GLY A 100 79.77 -21.47 23.05
CA GLY A 100 80.38 -21.22 24.38
C GLY A 100 81.50 -20.17 24.40
N VAL A 101 81.79 -19.52 23.26
CA VAL A 101 82.77 -18.42 23.15
C VAL A 101 82.05 -17.09 23.01
N GLU A 102 82.48 -16.09 23.78
CA GLU A 102 81.95 -14.72 23.71
C GLU A 102 82.67 -13.92 22.61
N TYR A 103 81.88 -13.26 21.76
CA TYR A 103 82.36 -12.39 20.70
C TYR A 103 81.75 -11.00 20.84
N THR A 104 82.58 -9.96 20.86
CA THR A 104 82.13 -8.57 20.76
C THR A 104 81.98 -8.19 19.29
N ILE A 105 80.76 -7.93 18.85
CA ILE A 105 80.43 -7.65 17.45
C ILE A 105 80.21 -6.15 17.26
N GLY A 106 81.05 -5.53 16.44
CA GLY A 106 80.89 -4.14 15.98
C GLY A 106 80.25 -4.02 14.60
N TYR A 107 80.18 -5.11 13.83
CA TYR A 107 79.76 -5.07 12.43
C TYR A 107 78.81 -6.20 12.06
N LEU A 108 77.78 -5.88 11.28
CA LEU A 108 76.81 -6.82 10.72
C LEU A 108 76.83 -6.76 9.20
N VAL A 109 76.57 -7.88 8.55
CA VAL A 109 76.14 -7.90 7.15
C VAL A 109 74.68 -8.28 7.10
N ILE A 110 73.84 -7.36 6.62
CA ILE A 110 72.38 -7.49 6.65
C ILE A 110 71.76 -7.28 5.28
N GLY A 111 70.66 -7.99 5.01
CA GLY A 111 69.84 -7.73 3.84
C GLY A 111 68.46 -8.37 3.93
N ARG A 112 67.49 -7.75 3.25
CA ARG A 112 66.15 -8.31 3.05
C ARG A 112 66.04 -8.85 1.63
N ILE A 113 65.76 -10.14 1.53
CA ILE A 113 65.58 -10.85 0.28
C ILE A 113 64.08 -11.01 0.04
N THR A 114 63.51 -10.13 -0.79
CA THR A 114 62.12 -10.25 -1.23
C THR A 114 61.98 -11.48 -2.13
N VAL A 115 61.04 -12.37 -1.80
CA VAL A 115 60.70 -13.49 -2.69
C VAL A 115 59.67 -12.98 -3.69
N PRO A 116 60.01 -12.86 -4.98
CA PRO A 116 59.06 -12.32 -5.96
C PRO A 116 57.96 -13.34 -6.25
N GLU A 117 56.82 -12.85 -6.73
CA GLU A 117 55.67 -13.67 -7.08
C GLU A 117 55.99 -14.75 -8.14
N SER A 118 56.98 -14.48 -9.01
CA SER A 118 57.44 -15.40 -10.07
C SER A 118 58.26 -16.59 -9.55
N ALA A 119 58.62 -16.64 -8.26
CA ALA A 119 59.30 -17.79 -7.67
C ALA A 119 58.41 -19.05 -7.71
N TYR A 120 59.01 -20.22 -7.92
CA TYR A 120 58.29 -21.48 -7.94
C TYR A 120 57.95 -21.93 -6.52
N THR A 121 56.74 -22.47 -6.35
CA THR A 121 56.29 -23.06 -5.10
C THR A 121 57.05 -24.36 -4.80
N GLY A 122 57.36 -24.60 -3.53
CA GLY A 122 58.06 -25.78 -3.05
C GLY A 122 59.47 -25.46 -2.57
N LYS A 123 60.42 -26.37 -2.78
CA LYS A 123 61.79 -26.21 -2.27
C LYS A 123 62.58 -25.19 -3.08
N GLY A 124 63.15 -24.23 -2.37
CA GLY A 124 64.16 -23.29 -2.87
C GLY A 124 65.45 -23.38 -2.06
N THR A 125 66.49 -22.69 -2.52
CA THR A 125 67.74 -22.55 -1.77
C THR A 125 68.11 -21.08 -1.64
N LEU A 126 68.65 -20.72 -0.48
CA LEU A 126 69.27 -19.43 -0.22
C LEU A 126 70.75 -19.67 0.06
N LYS A 127 71.61 -19.24 -0.85
CA LYS A 127 73.06 -19.28 -0.68
C LYS A 127 73.54 -17.90 -0.25
N ILE A 128 74.23 -17.83 0.89
CA ILE A 128 74.78 -16.59 1.44
C ILE A 128 76.29 -16.69 1.31
N GLU A 129 76.90 -15.72 0.63
CA GLU A 129 78.34 -15.64 0.39
C GLU A 129 78.88 -14.33 0.94
N ILE A 130 79.79 -14.44 1.90
CA ILE A 130 80.44 -13.29 2.54
C ILE A 130 81.94 -13.59 2.61
N SER A 131 82.76 -12.80 1.96
CA SER A 131 84.21 -12.91 2.05
C SER A 131 84.87 -11.54 2.03
N GLY A 132 86.07 -11.47 2.59
CA GLY A 132 86.78 -10.22 2.72
C GLY A 132 87.90 -10.31 3.74
N ARG A 133 88.29 -9.17 4.29
CA ARG A 133 89.39 -9.06 5.23
C ARG A 133 88.98 -8.36 6.50
N ALA A 134 89.33 -8.94 7.65
CA ALA A 134 89.10 -8.40 8.99
C ALA A 134 90.32 -8.72 9.87
N ALA A 135 90.70 -7.82 10.79
CA ALA A 135 91.91 -7.98 11.61
C ALA A 135 93.19 -8.34 10.81
N GLY A 136 93.29 -7.84 9.57
CA GLY A 136 94.38 -8.21 8.66
C GLY A 136 94.33 -9.63 8.07
N GLN A 137 93.36 -10.46 8.44
CA GLN A 137 93.16 -11.84 7.98
C GLN A 137 92.04 -11.93 6.94
N GLU A 138 92.25 -12.75 5.90
CA GLU A 138 91.21 -13.09 4.93
C GLU A 138 90.21 -14.07 5.55
N PHE A 139 88.92 -13.87 5.28
CA PHE A 139 87.87 -14.79 5.68
C PHE A 139 86.92 -15.07 4.51
N SER A 140 86.32 -16.26 4.52
CA SER A 140 85.31 -16.66 3.56
C SER A 140 84.26 -17.51 4.26
N PHE A 141 83.00 -17.12 4.07
CA PHE A 141 81.83 -17.77 4.61
C PHE A 141 80.85 -18.06 3.49
N THR A 142 80.41 -19.32 3.40
CA THR A 142 79.34 -19.72 2.49
C THR A 142 78.40 -20.65 3.22
N ARG A 143 77.11 -20.32 3.20
CA ARG A 143 76.06 -21.18 3.76
C ARG A 143 74.89 -21.28 2.81
N THR A 144 74.44 -22.51 2.59
CA THR A 144 73.23 -22.81 1.82
C THR A 144 72.14 -23.25 2.77
N ILE A 145 70.98 -22.63 2.66
CA ILE A 145 69.80 -22.88 3.48
C ILE A 145 68.67 -23.32 2.56
N THR A 146 68.01 -24.42 2.93
CA THR A 146 66.81 -24.86 2.23
C THR A 146 65.62 -24.02 2.69
N LEU A 147 64.85 -23.52 1.73
CA LEU A 147 63.63 -22.75 1.94
C LEU A 147 62.40 -23.53 1.48
N GLU A 148 61.27 -23.25 2.10
CA GLU A 148 59.94 -23.61 1.61
C GLU A 148 59.25 -22.36 1.06
N ILE A 149 59.04 -22.32 -0.25
CA ILE A 149 58.33 -21.24 -0.92
C ILE A 149 56.85 -21.63 -1.00
N ALA A 150 56.04 -21.00 -0.15
CA ALA A 150 54.61 -21.20 -0.11
C ALA A 150 53.92 -20.48 -1.28
N ASP A 151 52.80 -21.05 -1.73
CA ASP A 151 51.99 -20.47 -2.80
C ASP A 151 51.24 -19.23 -2.31
N HIS A 152 51.25 -18.16 -3.12
CA HIS A 152 50.65 -16.88 -2.79
C HIS A 152 49.15 -16.84 -3.12
N ARG A 153 48.66 -17.76 -3.97
CA ARG A 153 47.28 -17.75 -4.47
C ARG A 153 46.23 -17.77 -3.35
N PRO A 154 46.37 -18.54 -2.25
CA PRO A 154 45.42 -18.49 -1.14
C PRO A 154 45.33 -17.12 -0.47
N VAL A 155 46.45 -16.40 -0.38
CA VAL A 155 46.52 -15.05 0.21
C VAL A 155 45.82 -14.04 -0.69
N LEU A 156 46.10 -14.09 -1.99
CA LEU A 156 45.45 -13.24 -2.98
C LEU A 156 43.93 -13.51 -3.05
N ALA A 157 43.54 -14.78 -3.02
CA ALA A 157 42.14 -15.19 -3.00
C ALA A 157 41.43 -14.61 -1.77
N ALA A 158 41.98 -14.79 -0.56
CA ALA A 158 41.41 -14.24 0.66
C ALA A 158 41.24 -12.72 0.60
N LYS A 159 42.29 -11.99 0.20
CA LYS A 159 42.22 -10.52 0.05
C LYS A 159 41.11 -10.09 -0.92
N THR A 160 41.03 -10.75 -2.08
CA THR A 160 40.09 -10.39 -3.15
C THR A 160 38.65 -10.76 -2.79
N GLU A 161 38.45 -11.95 -2.19
CA GLU A 161 37.14 -12.42 -1.73
C GLU A 161 36.60 -11.54 -0.60
N THR A 162 37.44 -11.14 0.35
CA THR A 162 37.05 -10.22 1.41
C THR A 162 36.63 -8.86 0.85
N TYR A 163 37.41 -8.28 -0.06
CA TYR A 163 37.03 -7.02 -0.71
C TYR A 163 35.70 -7.13 -1.46
N ALA A 164 35.54 -8.19 -2.25
CA ALA A 164 34.28 -8.44 -2.95
C ALA A 164 33.10 -8.64 -1.99
N ALA A 165 33.32 -9.24 -0.82
CA ALA A 165 32.30 -9.39 0.21
C ALA A 165 31.89 -8.04 0.83
N ILE A 166 32.85 -7.15 1.08
CA ILE A 166 32.58 -5.78 1.55
C ILE A 166 31.67 -5.05 0.55
N GLU A 167 32.02 -5.08 -0.75
CA GLU A 167 31.20 -4.41 -1.78
C GLU A 167 29.80 -5.02 -1.93
N ARG A 168 29.66 -6.35 -1.78
CA ARG A 168 28.34 -7.00 -1.75
C ARG A 168 27.49 -6.51 -0.58
N VAL A 169 28.05 -6.47 0.63
CA VAL A 169 27.33 -5.98 1.82
C VAL A 169 26.98 -4.50 1.66
N ARG A 170 27.88 -3.68 1.12
CA ARG A 170 27.61 -2.27 0.82
C ARG A 170 26.41 -2.09 -0.13
N ALA A 171 26.33 -2.93 -1.17
CA ALA A 171 25.20 -2.92 -2.11
C ALA A 171 23.88 -3.32 -1.42
N ILE A 172 23.92 -4.35 -0.57
CA ILE A 172 22.73 -4.82 0.18
C ILE A 172 22.25 -3.74 1.16
N VAL A 173 23.16 -3.10 1.90
CA VAL A 173 22.85 -1.98 2.80
C VAL A 173 22.24 -0.80 2.02
N SER A 174 22.81 -0.47 0.86
CA SER A 174 22.29 0.61 0.00
C SER A 174 20.87 0.30 -0.50
N LEU A 175 20.63 -0.94 -0.94
CA LEU A 175 19.30 -1.39 -1.34
C LEU A 175 18.31 -1.32 -0.16
N ALA A 176 18.71 -1.76 1.02
CA ALA A 176 17.88 -1.69 2.21
C ALA A 176 17.49 -0.25 2.57
N SER A 177 18.44 0.67 2.48
CA SER A 177 18.18 2.11 2.65
C SER A 177 17.18 2.65 1.63
N ALA A 178 17.32 2.28 0.35
CA ALA A 178 16.37 2.66 -0.70
C ALA A 178 14.96 2.11 -0.46
N LEU A 179 14.86 0.93 0.18
CA LEU A 179 13.60 0.34 0.64
C LEU A 179 13.13 0.92 1.98
N GLY A 180 13.81 1.95 2.49
CA GLY A 180 13.51 2.71 3.69
C GLY A 180 13.76 1.99 5.00
N VAL A 181 14.63 0.97 5.01
CA VAL A 181 15.14 0.40 6.26
C VAL A 181 16.12 1.42 6.88
N ASP A 182 16.08 1.58 8.20
CA ASP A 182 17.13 2.34 8.89
C ASP A 182 18.42 1.54 8.84
N VAL A 183 19.44 2.12 8.20
CA VAL A 183 20.73 1.47 7.96
C VAL A 183 21.88 2.13 8.72
N SER A 184 21.60 3.12 9.57
CA SER A 184 22.64 3.88 10.28
C SER A 184 23.64 2.98 11.02
N GLY A 185 23.13 2.01 11.78
CA GLY A 185 23.96 1.02 12.48
C GLY A 185 24.76 0.12 11.53
N PHE A 186 24.18 -0.31 10.41
CA PHE A 186 24.88 -1.16 9.43
C PHE A 186 26.00 -0.42 8.71
N VAL A 187 25.81 0.87 8.43
CA VAL A 187 26.84 1.73 7.82
C VAL A 187 28.02 1.93 8.77
N GLU A 188 27.76 2.14 10.06
CA GLU A 188 28.80 2.26 11.08
C GLU A 188 29.59 0.95 11.24
N GLU A 189 28.90 -0.18 11.29
CA GLU A 189 29.53 -1.50 11.38
C GLU A 189 30.37 -1.83 10.13
N LEU A 190 29.86 -1.53 8.93
CA LEU A 190 30.59 -1.71 7.68
C LEU A 190 31.86 -0.86 7.64
N LYS A 191 31.82 0.38 8.14
CA LYS A 191 33.00 1.23 8.24
C LYS A 191 34.08 0.62 9.14
N GLY A 192 33.69 0.08 10.30
CA GLY A 192 34.64 -0.63 11.17
C GLY A 192 35.26 -1.86 10.49
N ILE A 193 34.49 -2.58 9.67
CA ILE A 193 34.99 -3.69 8.86
C ILE A 193 35.98 -3.22 7.79
N GLU A 194 35.72 -2.09 7.14
CA GLU A 194 36.62 -1.49 6.13
C GLU A 194 37.96 -1.04 6.75
N ASP A 195 37.93 -0.52 7.98
CA ASP A 195 39.13 -0.18 8.74
C ASP A 195 39.95 -1.45 9.07
N GLU A 196 39.29 -2.55 9.47
CA GLU A 196 39.96 -3.84 9.70
C GLU A 196 40.54 -4.45 8.41
N TYR A 197 39.85 -4.30 7.27
CA TYR A 197 40.36 -4.73 5.97
C TYR A 197 41.62 -3.96 5.57
N SER A 198 41.62 -2.65 5.84
CA SER A 198 42.77 -1.78 5.60
C SER A 198 43.96 -2.22 6.46
N LEU A 199 43.72 -2.51 7.75
CA LEU A 199 44.74 -3.05 8.64
C LEU A 199 45.28 -4.41 8.16
N ALA A 200 44.41 -5.33 7.74
CA ALA A 200 44.82 -6.63 7.20
C ALA A 200 45.70 -6.49 5.95
N THR A 201 45.37 -5.52 5.09
CA THR A 201 46.14 -5.21 3.88
C THR A 201 47.50 -4.60 4.24
N GLU A 202 47.55 -3.70 5.23
CA GLU A 202 48.79 -3.11 5.74
C GLU A 202 49.73 -4.19 6.30
N ARG A 203 49.21 -5.08 7.16
CA ARG A 203 49.91 -6.24 7.73
C ARG A 203 50.50 -7.13 6.66
N LEU A 204 49.75 -7.36 5.59
CA LEU A 204 50.18 -8.18 4.46
C LEU A 204 51.28 -7.50 3.63
N GLU A 205 51.04 -6.27 3.19
CA GLU A 205 51.86 -5.62 2.15
C GLU A 205 53.07 -4.87 2.72
N LEU A 206 52.95 -4.28 3.91
CA LEU A 206 54.04 -3.51 4.52
C LEU A 206 54.89 -4.33 5.49
N TYR A 207 54.30 -5.32 6.16
CA TYR A 207 54.98 -6.09 7.22
C TYR A 207 55.21 -7.58 6.85
N GLY A 208 54.59 -8.09 5.78
CA GLY A 208 54.72 -9.49 5.39
C GLY A 208 54.17 -10.46 6.45
N GLU A 209 53.20 -10.02 7.24
CA GLU A 209 52.54 -10.78 8.31
C GLU A 209 51.34 -11.56 7.75
N VAL A 210 51.65 -12.52 6.86
CA VAL A 210 50.66 -13.27 6.09
C VAL A 210 49.64 -14.00 6.98
N ASP A 211 50.09 -14.68 8.02
CA ASP A 211 49.19 -15.45 8.88
C ASP A 211 48.22 -14.56 9.66
N GLU A 212 48.69 -13.39 10.12
CA GLU A 212 47.86 -12.39 10.80
C GLU A 212 46.86 -11.75 9.84
N ALA A 213 47.31 -11.36 8.64
CA ALA A 213 46.43 -10.85 7.59
C ALA A 213 45.34 -11.86 7.20
N LEU A 214 45.71 -13.14 7.00
CA LEU A 214 44.75 -14.21 6.72
C LEU A 214 43.75 -14.43 7.86
N SER A 215 44.19 -14.31 9.11
CA SER A 215 43.31 -14.37 10.28
C SER A 215 42.31 -13.22 10.28
N LEU A 216 42.77 -11.99 10.01
CA LEU A 216 41.92 -10.81 9.90
C LEU A 216 40.90 -10.94 8.76
N TYR A 217 41.30 -11.39 7.56
CA TYR A 217 40.37 -11.61 6.44
C TYR A 217 39.25 -12.60 6.80
N ARG A 218 39.57 -13.68 7.53
CA ARG A 218 38.55 -14.63 8.02
C ARG A 218 37.62 -14.00 9.06
N GLY A 219 38.16 -13.22 9.99
CA GLY A 219 37.37 -12.48 10.98
C GLY A 219 36.40 -11.51 10.32
N ILE A 220 36.88 -10.77 9.32
CA ILE A 220 36.07 -9.86 8.49
C ILE A 220 34.95 -10.61 7.78
N ALA A 221 35.23 -11.76 7.17
CA ALA A 221 34.21 -12.54 6.46
C ALA A 221 33.05 -12.96 7.38
N SER A 222 33.35 -13.31 8.64
CA SER A 222 32.34 -13.61 9.65
C SER A 222 31.47 -12.39 10.00
N LYS A 223 32.11 -11.23 10.22
CA LYS A 223 31.41 -9.96 10.50
C LYS A 223 30.52 -9.53 9.35
N LEU A 224 31.00 -9.63 8.10
CA LEU A 224 30.22 -9.33 6.91
C LEU A 224 28.99 -10.23 6.79
N SER A 225 29.13 -11.53 7.10
CA SER A 225 28.00 -12.47 7.10
C SER A 225 26.94 -12.09 8.13
N TYR A 226 27.37 -11.58 9.30
CA TYR A 226 26.45 -11.07 10.33
C TYR A 226 25.70 -9.81 9.88
N VAL A 227 26.41 -8.84 9.29
CA VAL A 227 25.80 -7.62 8.74
C VAL A 227 24.80 -7.98 7.64
N GLU A 228 25.19 -8.85 6.70
CA GLU A 228 24.32 -9.31 5.62
C GLU A 228 23.03 -9.94 6.16
N ALA A 229 23.14 -10.89 7.09
CA ALA A 229 21.98 -11.54 7.71
C ALA A 229 21.08 -10.54 8.46
N SER A 230 21.68 -9.57 9.16
CA SER A 230 20.95 -8.56 9.92
C SER A 230 20.18 -7.59 9.02
N VAL A 231 20.78 -7.17 7.91
CA VAL A 231 20.10 -6.34 6.90
C VAL A 231 18.93 -7.10 6.27
N ILE A 232 19.15 -8.37 5.90
CA ILE A 232 18.10 -9.24 5.34
C ILE A 232 16.94 -9.42 6.33
N ALA A 233 17.23 -9.61 7.62
CA ALA A 233 16.21 -9.74 8.66
C ALA A 233 15.38 -8.45 8.85
N SER A 234 16.03 -7.28 8.82
CA SER A 234 15.35 -5.99 8.86
C SER A 234 14.45 -5.77 7.65
N LEU A 235 14.91 -6.15 6.46
CA LEU A 235 14.10 -6.12 5.22
C LEU A 235 12.89 -7.04 5.32
N ALA A 236 13.09 -8.29 5.76
CA ALA A 236 12.02 -9.27 5.91
C ALA A 236 10.96 -8.79 6.90
N THR A 237 11.37 -8.18 8.01
CA THR A 237 10.46 -7.60 9.01
C THR A 237 9.62 -6.49 8.42
N LYS A 238 10.25 -5.56 7.68
CA LYS A 238 9.54 -4.45 7.03
C LYS A 238 8.57 -4.94 5.96
N TYR A 239 8.98 -5.90 5.14
CA TYR A 239 8.14 -6.49 4.09
C TYR A 239 6.96 -7.28 4.69
N GLY A 240 7.20 -8.07 5.74
CA GLY A 240 6.13 -8.78 6.47
C GLY A 240 5.09 -7.83 7.03
N ALA A 241 5.50 -6.70 7.62
CA ALA A 241 4.57 -5.67 8.09
C ALA A 241 3.76 -5.03 6.94
N LEU A 242 4.35 -4.86 5.77
CA LEU A 242 3.65 -4.35 4.59
C LEU A 242 2.61 -5.35 4.06
N VAL A 243 2.97 -6.64 3.97
CA VAL A 243 2.05 -7.71 3.57
C VAL A 243 0.83 -7.76 4.48
N THR A 244 1.02 -7.75 5.81
CA THR A 244 -0.10 -7.74 6.77
C THR A 244 -1.02 -6.52 6.60
N LYS A 245 -0.45 -5.34 6.28
CA LYS A 245 -1.25 -4.14 5.98
C LYS A 245 -2.07 -4.32 4.70
N VAL A 246 -1.49 -4.90 3.65
CA VAL A 246 -2.19 -5.19 2.39
C VAL A 246 -3.32 -6.20 2.63
N ASP A 247 -3.09 -7.27 3.39
CA ASP A 247 -4.13 -8.25 3.74
C ASP A 247 -5.28 -7.62 4.52
N THR A 248 -4.96 -6.71 5.44
CA THR A 248 -5.97 -5.95 6.21
C THR A 248 -6.81 -5.05 5.29
N ILE A 249 -6.18 -4.41 4.30
CA ILE A 249 -6.86 -3.59 3.30
C ILE A 249 -7.76 -4.46 2.42
N ASP A 250 -7.29 -5.61 1.94
CA ASP A 250 -8.09 -6.55 1.13
C ASP A 250 -9.33 -7.05 1.89
N ALA A 251 -9.16 -7.43 3.15
CA ALA A 251 -10.28 -7.82 4.01
C ALA A 251 -11.31 -6.68 4.18
N SER A 252 -10.82 -5.46 4.42
CA SER A 252 -11.67 -4.26 4.55
C SER A 252 -12.42 -3.97 3.25
N LEU A 253 -11.74 -4.07 2.10
CA LEU A 253 -12.33 -3.86 0.77
C LEU A 253 -13.46 -4.88 0.52
N LYS A 254 -13.24 -6.17 0.82
CA LYS A 254 -14.26 -7.21 0.69
C LYS A 254 -15.50 -6.92 1.54
N GLN A 255 -15.30 -6.44 2.77
CA GLN A 255 -16.40 -6.04 3.64
C GLN A 255 -17.17 -4.83 3.08
N THR A 256 -16.47 -3.80 2.59
CA THR A 256 -17.09 -2.64 1.95
C THR A 256 -17.88 -3.05 0.70
N THR A 257 -17.31 -3.90 -0.16
CA THR A 257 -18.02 -4.41 -1.36
C THR A 257 -19.30 -5.13 -0.97
N LYS A 258 -19.27 -6.02 0.02
CA LYS A 258 -20.46 -6.71 0.51
C LYS A 258 -21.52 -5.74 1.06
N ALA A 259 -21.10 -4.74 1.84
CA ALA A 259 -22.02 -3.73 2.36
C ALA A 259 -22.69 -2.92 1.23
N VAL A 260 -21.94 -2.59 0.17
CA VAL A 260 -22.48 -1.90 -1.01
C VAL A 260 -23.46 -2.80 -1.77
N GLU A 261 -23.16 -4.09 -1.94
CA GLU A 261 -24.09 -5.06 -2.55
C GLU A 261 -25.39 -5.18 -1.76
N ASP A 262 -25.32 -5.28 -0.43
CA ASP A 262 -26.48 -5.40 0.43
C ASP A 262 -27.33 -4.12 0.42
N LEU A 263 -26.69 -2.93 0.43
CA LEU A 263 -27.38 -1.65 0.23
C LEU A 263 -28.07 -1.57 -1.14
N SER A 264 -27.40 -2.02 -2.20
CA SER A 264 -27.99 -2.04 -3.54
C SER A 264 -29.22 -2.95 -3.62
N LYS A 265 -29.18 -4.13 -2.98
CA LYS A 265 -30.34 -5.04 -2.91
C LYS A 265 -31.48 -4.44 -2.10
N SER A 266 -31.17 -3.83 -0.95
CA SER A 266 -32.18 -3.18 -0.11
C SER A 266 -32.84 -2.01 -0.83
N LEU A 267 -32.07 -1.20 -1.55
CA LEU A 267 -32.59 -0.10 -2.35
C LEU A 267 -33.50 -0.62 -3.48
N ALA A 268 -33.09 -1.67 -4.18
CA ALA A 268 -33.91 -2.29 -5.22
C ALA A 268 -35.25 -2.80 -4.68
N ALA A 269 -35.25 -3.43 -3.50
CA ALA A 269 -36.47 -3.87 -2.82
C ALA A 269 -37.38 -2.68 -2.45
N SER A 270 -36.82 -1.62 -1.84
CA SER A 270 -37.60 -0.42 -1.50
C SER A 270 -38.18 0.29 -2.72
N VAL A 271 -37.45 0.33 -3.85
CA VAL A 271 -37.96 0.88 -5.11
C VAL A 271 -39.12 0.04 -5.64
N ALA A 272 -39.02 -1.30 -5.60
CA ALA A 272 -40.09 -2.18 -6.03
C ALA A 272 -41.37 -2.01 -5.16
N ASP A 273 -41.21 -1.89 -3.85
CA ASP A 273 -42.32 -1.65 -2.92
C ASP A 273 -43.00 -0.30 -3.19
N LEU A 274 -42.21 0.77 -3.42
CA LEU A 274 -42.73 2.09 -3.78
C LEU A 274 -43.48 2.06 -5.11
N GLN A 275 -42.94 1.39 -6.13
CA GLN A 275 -43.60 1.23 -7.43
C GLN A 275 -44.95 0.52 -7.29
N LYS A 276 -44.99 -0.54 -6.48
CA LYS A 276 -46.24 -1.27 -6.19
C LYS A 276 -47.24 -0.37 -5.47
N ALA A 277 -46.83 0.33 -4.42
CA ALA A 277 -47.70 1.23 -3.66
C ALA A 277 -48.28 2.36 -4.54
N ILE A 278 -47.47 2.93 -5.44
CA ILE A 278 -47.91 3.93 -6.42
C ILE A 278 -48.94 3.32 -7.39
N SER A 279 -48.68 2.11 -7.91
CA SER A 279 -49.62 1.41 -8.80
C SER A 279 -50.96 1.14 -8.12
N ASP A 280 -50.93 0.62 -6.89
CA ASP A 280 -52.14 0.31 -6.12
C ASP A 280 -52.94 1.59 -5.82
N THR A 281 -52.27 2.68 -5.43
CA THR A 281 -52.90 3.98 -5.16
C THR A 281 -53.51 4.60 -6.43
N SER A 282 -52.79 4.51 -7.55
CA SER A 282 -53.27 4.99 -8.85
C SER A 282 -54.53 4.25 -9.28
N LYS A 283 -54.53 2.91 -9.15
CA LYS A 283 -55.71 2.08 -9.43
C LYS A 283 -56.89 2.46 -8.54
N ALA A 284 -56.69 2.56 -7.23
CA ALA A 284 -57.74 2.96 -6.30
C ALA A 284 -58.32 4.35 -6.63
N SER A 285 -57.47 5.30 -7.04
CA SER A 285 -57.90 6.63 -7.46
C SER A 285 -58.74 6.58 -8.74
N LEU A 286 -58.33 5.77 -9.73
CA LEU A 286 -59.09 5.56 -10.97
C LEU A 286 -60.46 4.92 -10.70
N ASP A 287 -60.50 3.90 -9.83
CA ASP A 287 -61.73 3.23 -9.44
C ASP A 287 -62.69 4.21 -8.73
N ALA A 288 -62.18 5.07 -7.85
CA ALA A 288 -62.98 6.10 -7.17
C ALA A 288 -63.54 7.15 -8.15
N VAL A 289 -62.74 7.60 -9.13
CA VAL A 289 -63.19 8.51 -10.19
C VAL A 289 -64.28 7.87 -11.04
N ALA A 290 -64.12 6.59 -11.41
CA ALA A 290 -65.14 5.86 -12.17
C ALA A 290 -66.46 5.70 -11.38
N ALA A 291 -66.38 5.46 -10.08
CA ALA A 291 -67.55 5.40 -9.20
C ALA A 291 -68.27 6.75 -9.12
N LEU A 292 -67.53 7.85 -8.92
CA LEU A 292 -68.10 9.21 -8.91
C LEU A 292 -68.75 9.57 -10.26
N ALA A 293 -68.12 9.21 -11.38
CA ALA A 293 -68.69 9.43 -12.71
C ALA A 293 -70.02 8.67 -12.89
N THR A 294 -70.09 7.42 -12.41
CA THR A 294 -71.32 6.62 -12.44
C THR A 294 -72.41 7.24 -11.58
N GLN A 295 -72.08 7.65 -10.35
CA GLN A 295 -73.00 8.34 -9.44
C GLN A 295 -73.54 9.64 -10.04
N LEU A 296 -72.68 10.43 -10.68
CA LEU A 296 -73.08 11.67 -11.36
C LEU A 296 -74.04 11.38 -12.51
N SER A 297 -73.74 10.39 -13.36
CA SER A 297 -74.64 9.95 -14.43
C SER A 297 -76.01 9.52 -13.90
N ASP A 298 -76.06 8.73 -12.84
CA ASP A 298 -77.32 8.28 -12.24
C ASP A 298 -78.11 9.43 -11.62
N TYR A 299 -77.40 10.39 -11.00
CA TYR A 299 -78.02 11.59 -10.47
C TYR A 299 -78.62 12.44 -11.59
N THR A 300 -77.91 12.66 -12.70
CA THR A 300 -78.43 13.35 -13.88
C THR A 300 -79.69 12.68 -14.41
N LYS A 301 -79.70 11.35 -14.59
CA LYS A 301 -80.90 10.60 -15.02
C LYS A 301 -82.09 10.78 -14.07
N LYS A 302 -81.85 10.81 -12.75
CA LYS A 302 -82.91 11.06 -11.75
C LYS A 302 -83.47 12.48 -11.86
N VAL A 303 -82.59 13.46 -12.06
CA VAL A 303 -83.01 14.85 -12.30
C VAL A 303 -83.85 14.94 -13.57
N ASP A 304 -83.40 14.35 -14.68
CA ASP A 304 -84.14 14.34 -15.95
C ASP A 304 -85.53 13.73 -15.79
N LYS A 305 -85.63 12.56 -15.13
CA LYS A 305 -86.93 11.91 -14.85
C LYS A 305 -87.82 12.74 -13.93
N SER A 306 -87.23 13.44 -12.96
CA SER A 306 -87.97 14.33 -12.07
C SER A 306 -88.51 15.54 -12.83
N LEU A 307 -87.72 16.11 -13.75
CA LEU A 307 -88.14 17.18 -14.64
C LEU A 307 -89.24 16.72 -15.61
N GLU A 308 -89.15 15.52 -16.17
CA GLU A 308 -90.20 14.94 -17.02
C GLU A 308 -91.51 14.72 -16.26
N THR A 309 -91.42 14.22 -15.03
CA THR A 309 -92.57 14.04 -14.13
C THR A 309 -93.20 15.39 -13.78
N LEU A 310 -92.38 16.40 -13.46
CA LEU A 310 -92.84 17.76 -13.17
C LEU A 310 -93.52 18.37 -14.40
N ALA A 311 -92.92 18.26 -15.59
CA ALA A 311 -93.50 18.75 -16.84
C ALA A 311 -94.86 18.10 -17.13
N THR A 312 -94.97 16.79 -16.93
CA THR A 312 -96.25 16.05 -17.10
C THR A 312 -97.29 16.50 -16.08
N SER A 313 -96.90 16.68 -14.81
CA SER A 313 -97.81 17.15 -13.76
C SER A 313 -98.32 18.56 -14.04
N VAL A 314 -97.46 19.46 -14.53
CA VAL A 314 -97.85 20.81 -14.95
C VAL A 314 -98.80 20.76 -16.15
N ASP A 315 -98.53 19.95 -17.17
CA ASP A 315 -99.43 19.78 -18.33
C ASP A 315 -100.81 19.24 -17.91
N GLN A 316 -100.86 18.26 -17.01
CA GLN A 316 -102.10 17.74 -16.45
C GLN A 316 -102.86 18.81 -15.65
N ALA A 317 -102.16 19.60 -14.83
CA ALA A 317 -102.77 20.70 -14.09
C ALA A 317 -103.36 21.77 -15.03
N ILE A 318 -102.66 22.11 -16.11
CA ILE A 318 -103.15 23.04 -17.15
C ILE A 318 -104.41 22.47 -17.82
N LYS A 319 -104.42 21.19 -18.19
CA LYS A 319 -105.59 20.53 -18.80
C LYS A 319 -106.79 20.48 -17.86
N ALA A 320 -106.56 20.15 -16.59
CA ALA A 320 -107.61 20.15 -15.57
C ALA A 320 -108.18 21.57 -15.37
N LEU A 321 -107.32 22.58 -15.23
CA LEU A 321 -107.74 23.97 -15.12
C LEU A 321 -108.54 24.44 -16.34
N ALA A 322 -108.12 24.07 -17.56
CA ALA A 322 -108.86 24.37 -18.78
C ALA A 322 -110.23 23.69 -18.82
N ALA A 323 -110.33 22.43 -18.38
CA ALA A 323 -111.58 21.69 -18.29
C ALA A 323 -112.54 22.30 -17.26
N ASP A 324 -112.05 22.61 -16.06
CA ASP A 324 -112.84 23.27 -15.00
C ASP A 324 -113.31 24.66 -15.44
N THR A 325 -112.45 25.44 -16.10
CA THR A 325 -112.80 26.75 -16.65
C THR A 325 -113.89 26.63 -17.70
N LYS A 326 -113.78 25.65 -18.62
CA LYS A 326 -114.80 25.38 -19.64
C LYS A 326 -116.13 25.00 -19.00
N SER A 327 -116.14 24.04 -18.08
CA SER A 327 -117.34 23.57 -17.38
C SER A 327 -118.04 24.69 -16.60
N SER A 328 -117.27 25.48 -15.84
CA SER A 328 -117.78 26.63 -15.10
C SER A 328 -118.38 27.69 -16.03
N THR A 329 -117.71 27.97 -17.15
CA THR A 329 -118.18 28.92 -18.17
C THR A 329 -119.46 28.42 -18.85
N GLU A 330 -119.52 27.14 -19.24
CA GLU A 330 -120.72 26.50 -19.82
C GLU A 330 -121.90 26.55 -18.85
N LYS A 331 -121.66 26.26 -17.56
CA LYS A 331 -122.68 26.37 -16.52
C LYS A 331 -123.20 27.80 -16.37
N ALA A 332 -122.30 28.78 -16.30
CA ALA A 332 -122.67 30.20 -16.22
C ALA A 332 -123.45 30.67 -17.44
N LEU A 333 -123.07 30.24 -18.65
CA LEU A 333 -123.81 30.50 -19.89
C LEU A 333 -125.18 29.81 -19.91
N GLY A 334 -125.29 28.58 -19.40
CA GLY A 334 -126.55 27.86 -19.28
C GLY A 334 -127.53 28.52 -18.29
N GLU A 335 -127.00 29.00 -17.15
CA GLU A 335 -127.77 29.79 -16.18
C GLU A 335 -128.22 31.14 -16.78
N LEU A 336 -127.33 31.83 -17.52
CA LEU A 336 -127.66 33.05 -18.24
C LEU A 336 -128.74 32.81 -19.31
N ALA A 337 -128.60 31.76 -20.12
CA ALA A 337 -129.57 31.39 -21.14
C ALA A 337 -130.95 31.06 -20.54
N SER A 338 -130.97 30.36 -19.40
CA SER A 338 -132.20 30.06 -18.66
C SER A 338 -132.87 31.35 -18.16
N ARG A 339 -132.10 32.28 -17.59
CA ARG A 339 -132.59 33.60 -17.18
C ARG A 339 -133.16 34.41 -18.35
N VAL A 340 -132.48 34.41 -19.50
CA VAL A 340 -132.97 35.07 -20.72
C VAL A 340 -134.30 34.47 -21.16
N ARG A 341 -134.44 33.14 -21.15
CA ARG A 341 -135.72 32.46 -21.44
C ARG A 341 -136.84 32.88 -20.49
N THR A 342 -136.58 32.91 -19.20
CA THR A 342 -137.56 33.37 -18.21
C THR A 342 -137.96 34.82 -18.45
N LEU A 343 -137.00 35.67 -18.83
CA LEU A 343 -137.28 37.06 -19.19
C LEU A 343 -138.20 37.15 -20.42
N ASP A 344 -137.92 36.35 -21.44
CA ASP A 344 -138.71 36.24 -22.69
C ASP A 344 -140.15 35.77 -22.42
N GLU A 345 -140.32 34.70 -21.64
CA GLU A 345 -141.64 34.22 -21.20
C GLU A 345 -142.44 35.28 -20.43
N ASN A 346 -141.77 36.03 -19.55
CA ASN A 346 -142.40 37.12 -18.82
C ASN A 346 -142.79 38.28 -19.76
N LEU A 347 -142.00 38.54 -20.80
CA LEU A 347 -142.28 39.55 -21.84
C LEU A 347 -143.52 39.16 -22.65
N VAL A 348 -143.67 37.89 -23.01
CA VAL A 348 -144.88 37.34 -23.65
C VAL A 348 -146.10 37.50 -22.75
N LYS A 349 -146.01 37.12 -21.48
CA LYS A 349 -147.11 37.29 -20.51
C LYS A 349 -147.52 38.76 -20.35
N LEU A 350 -146.54 39.67 -20.32
CA LEU A 350 -146.80 41.11 -20.27
C LEU A 350 -147.52 41.60 -21.54
N SER A 351 -147.10 41.11 -22.72
CA SER A 351 -147.78 41.42 -23.99
C SER A 351 -149.23 40.92 -24.00
N GLN A 352 -149.49 39.70 -23.52
CA GLN A 352 -150.84 39.16 -23.40
C GLN A 352 -151.69 39.99 -22.44
N ALA A 353 -151.14 40.40 -21.29
CA ALA A 353 -151.85 41.28 -20.35
C ALA A 353 -152.16 42.65 -20.96
N GLN A 354 -151.29 43.20 -21.81
CA GLN A 354 -151.56 44.44 -22.56
C GLN A 354 -152.68 44.26 -23.59
N GLU A 355 -152.73 43.12 -24.29
CA GLU A 355 -153.78 42.80 -25.25
C GLU A 355 -155.15 42.60 -24.56
N GLU A 356 -155.15 41.94 -23.41
CA GLU A 356 -156.33 41.75 -22.56
C GLU A 356 -156.85 43.10 -22.01
N LEU A 357 -155.93 43.99 -21.61
CA LEU A 357 -156.27 45.36 -21.22
C LEU A 357 -156.84 46.17 -22.39
N ALA A 358 -156.25 46.07 -23.58
CA ALA A 358 -156.74 46.75 -24.78
C ALA A 358 -158.16 46.28 -25.15
N THR A 359 -158.43 44.98 -25.03
CA THR A 359 -159.75 44.38 -25.27
C THR A 359 -160.78 44.92 -24.26
N ARG A 360 -160.43 44.95 -22.96
CA ARG A 360 -161.29 45.54 -21.92
C ARG A 360 -161.59 47.02 -22.15
N VAL A 361 -160.60 47.82 -22.57
CA VAL A 361 -160.80 49.24 -22.91
C VAL A 361 -161.75 49.39 -24.09
N SER A 362 -161.63 48.54 -25.11
CA SER A 362 -162.54 48.49 -26.26
C SER A 362 -163.98 48.15 -25.84
N ASP A 363 -164.16 47.16 -24.98
CA ASP A 363 -165.49 46.77 -24.46
C ASP A 363 -166.15 47.88 -23.64
N ILE A 364 -165.38 48.57 -22.80
CA ILE A 364 -165.85 49.75 -22.05
C ILE A 364 -166.28 50.86 -23.01
N ALA A 365 -165.48 51.14 -24.05
CA ALA A 365 -165.80 52.16 -25.05
C ALA A 365 -167.11 51.84 -25.82
N ASN A 366 -167.31 50.57 -26.21
CA ASN A 366 -168.56 50.11 -26.84
C ASN A 366 -169.77 50.22 -25.90
N THR A 367 -169.60 49.87 -24.62
CA THR A 367 -170.67 49.96 -23.61
C THR A 367 -171.09 51.42 -23.37
N LEU A 368 -170.12 52.34 -23.34
CA LEU A 368 -170.37 53.79 -23.25
C LEU A 368 -171.09 54.35 -24.48
N GLN A 369 -170.74 53.91 -25.69
CA GLN A 369 -171.46 54.28 -26.91
C GLN A 369 -172.93 53.81 -26.88
N ILE A 370 -173.18 52.56 -26.47
CA ILE A 370 -174.54 52.01 -26.35
C ILE A 370 -175.36 52.82 -25.32
N SER A 371 -174.77 53.13 -24.16
CA SER A 371 -175.40 53.96 -23.12
C SER A 371 -175.75 55.37 -23.63
N LEU A 372 -174.86 56.01 -24.39
CA LEU A 372 -175.10 57.32 -25.01
C LEU A 372 -176.24 57.29 -26.03
N VAL A 373 -176.32 56.25 -26.87
CA VAL A 373 -177.39 56.07 -27.85
C VAL A 373 -178.74 55.82 -27.17
N VAL A 374 -178.78 54.99 -26.12
CA VAL A 374 -180.00 54.71 -25.35
C VAL A 374 -180.49 55.96 -24.61
N THR A 375 -179.58 56.75 -24.06
CA THR A 375 -179.92 58.02 -23.40
C THR A 375 -180.46 59.04 -24.42
N ALA A 376 -179.88 59.12 -25.61
CA ALA A 376 -180.39 59.96 -26.71
C ALA A 376 -181.79 59.52 -27.19
N LEU A 377 -182.06 58.22 -27.26
CA LEU A 377 -183.38 57.66 -27.59
C LEU A 377 -184.45 57.97 -26.52
N LEU A 378 -184.09 57.91 -25.23
CA LEU A 378 -184.96 58.30 -24.12
C LEU A 378 -185.30 59.81 -24.15
N ILE A 379 -184.34 60.66 -24.54
CA ILE A 379 -184.57 62.10 -24.73
C ILE A 379 -185.47 62.35 -25.95
N LEU A 380 -185.27 61.64 -27.06
CA LEU A 380 -186.12 61.79 -28.27
C LEU A 380 -187.57 61.36 -28.01
N ALA A 381 -187.77 60.27 -27.27
CA ALA A 381 -189.10 59.79 -26.89
C ALA A 381 -189.82 60.78 -25.96
N ALA A 382 -189.09 61.41 -25.02
CA ALA A 382 -189.64 62.48 -24.16
C ALA A 382 -190.03 63.74 -24.97
N ILE A 383 -189.31 64.05 -26.06
CA ILE A 383 -189.66 65.16 -26.97
C ILE A 383 -190.93 64.86 -27.77
N VAL A 384 -191.14 63.61 -28.21
CA VAL A 384 -192.38 63.21 -28.91
C VAL A 384 -193.58 63.21 -27.96
N ALA A 385 -193.39 62.78 -26.70
CA ALA A 385 -194.40 62.88 -25.65
C ALA A 385 -194.87 64.32 -25.37
N MET A 386 -194.10 65.35 -25.74
CA MET A 386 -194.47 66.75 -25.59
C MET A 386 -195.19 67.36 -26.81
N ARG A 387 -195.12 66.75 -28.01
CA ARG A 387 -195.57 67.40 -29.26
C ARG A 387 -196.99 67.05 -29.71
N LEU A 388 -197.60 66.00 -29.18
CA LEU A 388 -198.97 65.60 -29.52
C LEU A 388 -200.03 66.07 -28.50
N MET A 389 -199.63 66.84 -27.47
CA MET A 389 -200.53 67.51 -26.53
C MET A 389 -200.96 68.92 -26.98
N LYS A 390 -201.03 69.20 -28.30
CA LYS A 390 -201.52 70.48 -28.84
C LYS A 390 -202.41 70.31 -30.06
#